data_AF-A0A7X9JUT8-F1
#
_entry.id   AF-A0A7X9JUT8-F1
#
_cell.length_a   1.000
_cell.length_b   1.000
_cell.length_c   1.000
_cell.angle_alpha   90.00
_cell.angle_beta   90.00
_cell.angle_gamma   90.00
#
_symmetry.space_group_name_H-M   'P 1'
#
loop_
_entity.id
_entity.type
_entity.pdbx_description
1 polymer ?
#
loop_
_entity_poly.entity_id
_entity_poly.type
_entity_poly.pdbx_seq_one_letter_code
_entity_poly.pdbx_strand_id
1 'polypeptide(L)'
;LLRRWGNFDAGEKAIQALAKIVAYALAVSIFFVLVELFTVFYSGLPEHEAPFFYLFAGLHGHNNLVAWMWASTILAFGALIPLIVPPLRRKTGWLALACVAVFVAFWIEKGLGLVIPGFIPSPLETITEYSPTGTEIAITLGVWSAGLLILTLLYQIFIAVRSDLHVAGDTLDMKR
;
A
#
# COMPACT_ATOMS: atom_id res chain seq x y z
N LEU A 1 3.09 -15.08 -7.73
CA LEU A 1 4.29 -15.89 -7.41
C LEU A 1 3.89 -17.30 -6.96
N LEU A 2 3.28 -17.46 -5.78
CA LEU A 2 2.90 -18.76 -5.20
C LEU A 2 2.13 -19.74 -6.12
N ARG A 3 1.08 -19.26 -6.81
CA ARG A 3 0.25 -20.14 -7.66
C ARG A 3 0.94 -20.61 -8.95
N ARG A 4 1.87 -19.82 -9.49
CA ARG A 4 2.54 -20.10 -10.78
C ARG A 4 3.85 -20.87 -10.61
N TRP A 5 4.55 -20.71 -9.49
CA TRP A 5 5.88 -21.31 -9.25
C TRP A 5 5.90 -22.30 -8.08
N GLY A 6 4.96 -22.21 -7.14
CA GLY A 6 4.89 -23.08 -5.96
C GLY A 6 3.75 -24.11 -5.99
N ASN A 7 3.00 -24.22 -7.10
CA ASN A 7 1.83 -25.10 -7.26
C ASN A 7 0.86 -25.08 -6.04
N PHE A 8 0.78 -23.91 -5.39
CA PHE A 8 0.03 -23.71 -4.15
C PHE A 8 -1.21 -22.87 -4.44
N ASP A 9 -2.38 -23.50 -4.32
CA ASP A 9 -3.64 -22.79 -4.24
C ASP A 9 -3.93 -22.48 -2.76
N ALA A 10 -3.77 -21.22 -2.38
CA ALA A 10 -4.12 -20.75 -1.03
C ALA A 10 -5.62 -20.92 -0.71
N GLY A 11 -6.44 -21.27 -1.73
CA GLY A 11 -7.87 -21.41 -1.63
C GLY A 11 -8.56 -20.08 -1.90
N GLU A 12 -9.59 -20.10 -2.75
CA GLU A 12 -10.38 -18.91 -3.08
C GLU A 12 -10.94 -18.23 -1.82
N LYS A 13 -11.32 -19.03 -0.80
CA LYS A 13 -11.82 -18.53 0.49
C LYS A 13 -10.81 -17.64 1.21
N ALA A 14 -9.52 -18.02 1.23
CA ALA A 14 -8.48 -17.25 1.91
C ALA A 14 -8.18 -15.93 1.17
N ILE A 15 -8.09 -15.99 -0.16
CA ILE A 15 -7.89 -14.79 -1.00
C ILE A 15 -9.07 -13.83 -0.81
N GLN A 16 -10.29 -14.34 -0.80
CA GLN A 16 -11.49 -13.52 -0.61
C GLN A 16 -11.56 -12.93 0.81
N ALA A 17 -11.12 -13.66 1.84
CA ALA A 17 -11.04 -13.14 3.21
C ALA A 17 -10.03 -11.98 3.30
N LEU A 18 -8.81 -12.17 2.78
CA LEU A 18 -7.80 -11.10 2.69
C LEU A 18 -8.32 -9.89 1.91
N ALA A 19 -8.99 -10.12 0.78
CA ALA A 19 -9.55 -9.04 -0.01
C ALA A 19 -10.63 -8.24 0.75
N LYS A 20 -11.41 -8.88 1.64
CA LYS A 20 -12.33 -8.15 2.53
C LYS A 20 -11.58 -7.31 3.56
N ILE A 21 -10.54 -7.86 4.18
CA ILE A 21 -9.71 -7.14 5.15
C ILE A 21 -9.11 -5.89 4.49
N VAL A 22 -8.55 -6.03 3.29
CA VAL A 22 -8.01 -4.91 2.51
C VAL A 22 -9.10 -3.89 2.17
N ALA A 23 -10.30 -4.33 1.80
CA ALA A 23 -11.41 -3.42 1.52
C ALA A 23 -11.79 -2.56 2.76
N TYR A 24 -11.90 -3.19 3.93
CA TYR A 24 -12.18 -2.48 5.17
C TYR A 24 -11.03 -1.56 5.59
N ALA A 25 -9.78 -2.03 5.48
CA ALA A 25 -8.60 -1.22 5.78
C ALA A 25 -8.53 0.03 4.89
N LEU A 26 -8.80 -0.12 3.58
CA LEU A 26 -8.87 0.99 2.64
C LEU A 26 -9.98 1.98 3.00
N ALA A 27 -11.18 1.48 3.29
CA ALA A 27 -12.31 2.32 3.69
C ALA A 27 -12.00 3.12 4.97
N VAL A 28 -11.38 2.47 5.96
CA VAL A 28 -10.95 3.12 7.21
C VAL A 28 -9.86 4.16 6.95
N SER A 29 -8.89 3.85 6.08
CA SER A 29 -7.83 4.81 5.72
C SER A 29 -8.40 6.06 5.06
N ILE A 30 -9.33 5.89 4.11
CA ILE A 30 -10.01 7.02 3.45
C ILE A 30 -10.81 7.82 4.48
N PHE A 31 -11.52 7.14 5.39
CA PHE A 31 -12.25 7.81 6.46
C PHE A 31 -11.33 8.66 7.34
N PHE A 32 -10.15 8.16 7.73
CA PHE A 32 -9.20 8.96 8.52
C PHE A 32 -8.69 10.19 7.78
N VAL A 33 -8.38 10.09 6.49
CA VAL A 33 -8.01 11.27 5.68
C VAL A 33 -9.14 12.29 5.62
N LEU A 34 -10.39 11.84 5.50
CA LEU A 34 -11.55 12.75 5.53
C LEU A 34 -11.75 13.40 6.90
N VAL A 35 -11.52 12.67 8.00
CA VAL A 35 -11.56 13.23 9.34
C VAL A 35 -10.46 14.26 9.53
N GLU A 36 -9.25 13.97 9.08
CA GLU A 36 -8.12 14.90 9.14
C GLU A 36 -8.44 16.20 8.36
N LEU A 37 -8.92 16.06 7.13
CA LEU A 37 -9.41 17.16 6.30
C LEU A 37 -10.45 18.00 7.06
N PHE A 38 -11.47 17.36 7.64
CA PHE A 38 -12.49 18.04 8.42
C PHE A 38 -11.89 18.78 9.61
N THR A 39 -11.03 18.14 10.40
CA THR A 39 -10.45 18.74 11.60
C THR A 39 -9.57 19.94 11.29
N VAL A 40 -8.77 19.87 10.22
CA VAL A 40 -7.88 20.96 9.81
C VAL A 40 -8.69 22.18 9.38
N PHE A 41 -9.62 22.02 8.44
CA PHE A 41 -10.42 23.15 7.94
C PHE A 41 -11.45 23.67 8.94
N TYR A 42 -11.94 22.81 9.84
CA TYR A 42 -12.84 23.24 10.91
C TYR A 42 -12.10 24.07 11.97
N SER A 43 -10.84 23.76 12.25
CA SER A 43 -10.04 24.49 13.24
C SER A 43 -9.72 25.93 12.84
N GLY A 44 -9.67 26.21 11.52
CA GLY A 44 -9.37 27.54 10.98
C GLY A 44 -7.95 28.02 11.27
N LEU A 45 -7.03 27.12 11.59
CA LEU A 45 -5.64 27.43 11.93
C LEU A 45 -4.76 27.40 10.68
N PRO A 46 -4.20 28.54 10.23
CA PRO A 46 -3.42 28.62 8.99
C PRO A 46 -2.21 27.67 8.97
N GLU A 47 -1.60 27.43 10.13
CA GLU A 47 -0.45 26.53 10.30
C GLU A 47 -0.77 25.07 9.96
N HIS A 48 -2.01 24.62 10.23
CA HIS A 48 -2.44 23.25 9.91
C HIS A 48 -3.04 23.13 8.50
N GLU A 49 -3.54 24.24 7.95
CA GLU A 49 -4.08 24.29 6.60
C GLU A 49 -2.98 24.34 5.53
N ALA A 50 -1.86 25.02 5.81
CA ALA A 50 -0.77 25.21 4.86
C ALA A 50 -0.16 23.89 4.30
N PRO A 51 0.09 22.84 5.12
CA PRO A 51 0.51 21.53 4.60
C PRO A 51 -0.53 20.89 3.66
N PHE A 52 -1.82 21.01 3.98
CA PHE A 52 -2.90 20.48 3.13
C PHE A 52 -2.98 21.21 1.78
N PHE A 53 -2.84 22.55 1.79
CA PHE A 53 -2.75 23.32 0.56
C PHE A 53 -1.52 22.93 -0.25
N TYR A 54 -0.34 22.81 0.36
CA TYR A 54 0.87 22.35 -0.33
C TYR A 54 0.69 20.98 -1.00
N LEU A 55 0.00 20.03 -0.35
CA LEU A 55 -0.27 18.70 -0.90
C LEU A 55 -1.28 18.67 -2.04
N PHE A 56 -2.37 19.43 -1.99
CA PHE A 56 -3.50 19.29 -2.92
C PHE A 56 -3.69 20.45 -3.91
N ALA A 57 -3.24 21.66 -3.55
CA ALA A 57 -3.39 22.87 -4.36
C ALA A 57 -2.04 23.51 -4.74
N GLY A 58 -0.97 23.13 -4.04
CA GLY A 58 0.32 23.80 -4.09
C GLY A 58 0.37 25.02 -3.18
N LEU A 59 1.58 25.43 -2.82
CA LEU A 59 1.80 26.59 -1.95
C LEU A 59 2.96 27.45 -2.49
N HIS A 60 2.74 28.75 -2.63
CA HIS A 60 3.76 29.71 -3.13
C HIS A 60 4.45 29.32 -4.46
N GLY A 61 3.72 28.66 -5.38
CA GLY A 61 4.24 28.23 -6.68
C GLY A 61 4.88 26.84 -6.69
N HIS A 62 4.94 26.17 -5.55
CA HIS A 62 5.46 24.81 -5.38
C HIS A 62 4.35 23.78 -5.50
N ASN A 63 4.36 23.00 -6.60
CA ASN A 63 3.29 22.08 -6.98
C ASN A 63 3.77 20.62 -7.17
N ASN A 64 5.00 20.30 -6.80
CA ASN A 64 5.63 19.02 -7.15
C ASN A 64 4.86 17.80 -6.64
N LEU A 65 4.21 17.89 -5.47
CA LEU A 65 3.48 16.79 -4.85
C LEU A 65 1.99 16.73 -5.24
N VAL A 66 1.46 17.78 -5.85
CA VAL A 66 0.02 17.91 -6.13
C VAL A 66 -0.46 16.78 -7.04
N ALA A 67 0.26 16.54 -8.15
CA ALA A 67 -0.09 15.48 -9.09
C ALA A 67 -0.05 14.09 -8.43
N TRP A 68 0.93 13.85 -7.55
CA TRP A 68 1.07 12.58 -6.83
C TRP A 68 -0.07 12.35 -5.84
N MET A 69 -0.46 13.38 -5.08
CA MET A 69 -1.56 13.29 -4.13
C MET A 69 -2.89 13.03 -4.82
N TRP A 70 -3.20 13.77 -5.90
CA TRP A 70 -4.39 13.51 -6.69
C TRP A 70 -4.39 12.12 -7.33
N ALA A 71 -3.24 11.65 -7.83
CA ALA A 71 -3.12 10.28 -8.34
C ALA A 71 -3.41 9.25 -7.24
N SER A 72 -2.86 9.43 -6.03
CA SER A 72 -3.14 8.57 -4.88
C SER A 72 -4.62 8.55 -4.51
N THR A 73 -5.25 9.73 -4.41
CA THR A 73 -6.68 9.85 -4.10
C THR A 73 -7.53 9.13 -5.14
N ILE A 74 -7.30 9.37 -6.43
CA ILE A 74 -8.05 8.72 -7.51
C ILE A 74 -7.84 7.21 -7.48
N LEU A 75 -6.61 6.73 -7.24
CA LEU A 75 -6.33 5.30 -7.13
C LEU A 75 -7.01 4.67 -5.90
N ALA A 76 -7.01 5.34 -4.75
CA ALA A 76 -7.64 4.86 -3.53
C ALA A 76 -9.16 4.74 -3.68
N PHE A 77 -9.82 5.80 -4.14
CA PHE A 77 -11.27 5.79 -4.38
C PHE A 77 -11.64 4.84 -5.54
N GLY A 78 -10.84 4.81 -6.60
CA GLY A 78 -11.04 3.92 -7.73
C GLY A 78 -10.88 2.43 -7.37
N ALA A 79 -9.95 2.10 -6.46
CA ALA A 79 -9.75 0.74 -5.97
C ALA A 79 -10.80 0.31 -4.95
N LEU A 80 -11.41 1.26 -4.23
CA LEU A 80 -12.46 0.97 -3.26
C LEU A 80 -13.71 0.36 -3.93
N ILE A 81 -14.08 0.84 -5.12
CA ILE A 81 -15.24 0.36 -5.89
C ILE A 81 -15.18 -1.17 -6.16
N PRO A 82 -14.15 -1.71 -6.83
CA PRO A 82 -14.05 -3.15 -7.09
C PRO A 82 -13.84 -3.99 -5.82
N LEU A 83 -13.34 -3.41 -4.73
CA LEU A 83 -13.14 -4.11 -3.45
C LEU A 83 -14.44 -4.24 -2.64
N ILE A 84 -15.27 -3.20 -2.61
CA ILE A 84 -16.55 -3.23 -1.91
C ILE A 84 -17.56 -4.11 -2.66
N VAL A 85 -17.61 -4.01 -4.00
CA VAL A 85 -18.61 -4.72 -4.81
C VAL A 85 -18.24 -6.20 -4.97
N PRO A 86 -18.95 -7.16 -4.34
CA PRO A 86 -18.53 -8.57 -4.30
C PRO A 86 -18.38 -9.24 -5.68
N PRO A 87 -19.23 -8.96 -6.69
CA PRO A 87 -19.06 -9.49 -8.03
C PRO A 87 -17.73 -9.09 -8.70
N LEU A 88 -17.23 -7.87 -8.46
CA LEU A 88 -15.96 -7.41 -9.01
C LEU A 88 -14.78 -8.02 -8.24
N ARG A 89 -14.87 -8.08 -6.91
CA ARG A 89 -13.84 -8.68 -6.05
C ARG A 89 -13.61 -10.18 -6.28
N ARG A 90 -14.62 -10.91 -6.78
CA ARG A 90 -14.48 -12.32 -7.17
C ARG A 90 -13.72 -12.51 -8.49
N LYS A 91 -13.68 -11.49 -9.36
CA LYS A 91 -12.94 -11.56 -10.62
C LYS A 91 -11.46 -11.30 -10.35
N THR A 92 -10.62 -12.30 -10.59
CA THR A 92 -9.17 -12.24 -10.29
C THR A 92 -8.46 -11.04 -10.94
N GLY A 93 -8.83 -10.67 -12.16
CA GLY A 93 -8.26 -9.50 -12.85
C GLY A 93 -8.57 -8.17 -12.15
N TRP A 94 -9.82 -7.95 -11.76
CA TRP A 94 -10.23 -6.76 -11.02
C TRP A 94 -9.64 -6.72 -9.62
N LEU A 95 -9.58 -7.88 -8.95
CA LEU A 95 -8.95 -7.98 -7.64
C LEU A 95 -7.45 -7.64 -7.70
N ALA A 96 -6.73 -8.17 -8.68
CA ALA A 96 -5.30 -7.88 -8.84
C ALA A 96 -5.06 -6.40 -9.15
N LEU A 97 -5.85 -5.81 -10.05
CA LEU A 97 -5.77 -4.38 -10.37
C LEU A 97 -6.05 -3.51 -9.13
N ALA A 98 -7.09 -3.84 -8.37
CA ALA A 98 -7.43 -3.13 -7.14
C ALA A 98 -6.32 -3.23 -6.09
N CYS A 99 -5.72 -4.41 -5.90
CA CYS A 99 -4.61 -4.58 -4.97
C CYS A 99 -3.39 -3.74 -5.36
N VAL A 100 -3.04 -3.69 -6.65
CA VAL A 100 -1.94 -2.84 -7.14
C VAL A 100 -2.26 -1.36 -6.94
N ALA A 101 -3.48 -0.94 -7.28
CA ALA A 101 -3.92 0.44 -7.09
C ALA A 101 -3.88 0.86 -5.61
N VAL A 102 -4.36 0.02 -4.68
CA VAL A 102 -4.24 0.26 -3.24
C VAL A 102 -2.79 0.38 -2.80
N PHE A 103 -1.93 -0.53 -3.27
CA PHE A 103 -0.52 -0.52 -2.90
C PHE A 103 0.15 0.79 -3.34
N VAL A 104 -0.06 1.22 -4.59
CA VAL A 104 0.51 2.47 -5.11
C VAL A 104 -0.09 3.68 -4.39
N ALA A 105 -1.40 3.71 -4.17
CA ALA A 105 -2.05 4.81 -3.45
C ALA A 105 -1.48 4.97 -2.03
N PHE A 106 -1.37 3.90 -1.27
CA PHE A 106 -0.82 3.94 0.10
C PHE A 106 0.67 4.23 0.12
N TRP A 107 1.44 3.75 -0.87
CA TRP A 107 2.85 4.11 -0.96
C TRP A 107 3.03 5.61 -1.15
N ILE A 108 2.20 6.25 -1.98
CA ILE A 108 2.22 7.71 -2.16
C ILE A 108 1.71 8.41 -0.88
N GLU A 109 0.56 8.00 -0.36
CA GLU A 109 -0.10 8.69 0.77
C GLU A 109 0.72 8.58 2.05
N LYS A 110 1.20 7.39 2.42
CA LYS A 110 2.03 7.21 3.62
C LYS A 110 3.50 7.57 3.40
N GLY A 111 4.01 7.44 2.18
CA GLY A 111 5.40 7.80 1.87
C GLY A 111 5.55 9.31 1.71
N LEU A 112 4.98 9.86 0.64
CA LEU A 112 5.12 11.27 0.30
C LEU A 112 4.12 12.14 1.07
N GLY A 113 2.86 11.72 1.12
CA GLY A 113 1.74 12.50 1.65
C GLY A 113 1.69 12.62 3.17
N LEU A 114 2.41 11.79 3.92
CA LEU A 114 2.47 11.86 5.39
C LEU A 114 3.81 12.40 5.87
N VAL A 115 4.92 11.93 5.31
CA VAL A 115 6.26 12.29 5.79
C VAL A 115 6.62 13.73 5.42
N ILE A 116 6.40 14.13 4.16
CA ILE A 116 6.83 15.44 3.67
C ILE A 116 6.08 16.63 4.31
N PRO A 117 4.74 16.64 4.42
CA PRO A 117 4.03 17.75 5.05
C PRO A 117 4.31 17.88 6.55
N GLY A 118 4.87 16.83 7.20
CA GLY A 118 5.37 16.92 8.57
C GLY A 118 6.60 17.84 8.73
N PHE A 119 7.26 18.20 7.63
CA PHE A 119 8.42 19.09 7.61
C PHE A 119 8.23 20.36 6.76
N ILE A 120 7.17 20.42 5.95
CA ILE A 120 6.90 21.52 5.00
C ILE A 120 5.43 21.97 5.12
N PRO A 121 5.16 23.27 5.39
CA PRO A 121 6.14 24.33 5.67
C PRO A 121 6.85 24.12 7.01
N SER A 122 8.11 24.56 7.08
CA SER A 122 8.85 24.55 8.34
C SER A 122 8.22 25.52 9.35
N PRO A 123 8.49 25.39 10.67
CA PRO A 123 8.02 26.35 11.67
C PRO A 123 8.49 27.80 11.45
N LEU A 124 9.48 28.00 10.56
CA LEU A 124 9.97 29.31 10.12
C LEU A 124 9.32 29.78 8.81
N GLU A 125 8.22 29.14 8.39
CA GLU A 125 7.49 29.38 7.14
C GLU A 125 8.34 29.22 5.86
N THR A 126 9.53 28.62 5.96
CA THR A 126 10.36 28.32 4.80
C THR A 126 9.88 27.04 4.11
N ILE A 127 9.78 27.07 2.78
CA ILE A 127 9.43 25.94 1.93
C ILE A 127 10.71 25.41 1.31
N THR A 128 11.08 24.18 1.65
CA THR A 128 12.24 23.50 1.08
C THR A 128 11.76 22.28 0.31
N GLU A 129 11.68 22.39 -1.02
CA GLU A 129 11.20 21.26 -1.83
C GLU A 129 12.17 20.07 -1.72
N TYR A 130 11.62 18.92 -1.30
CA TYR A 130 12.35 17.67 -1.26
C TYR A 130 12.37 17.02 -2.64
N SER A 131 13.58 16.73 -3.14
CA SER A 131 13.79 15.89 -4.30
C SER A 131 14.75 14.77 -3.92
N PRO A 132 14.36 13.49 -4.06
CA PRO A 132 15.19 12.38 -3.63
C PRO A 132 16.48 12.33 -4.46
N THR A 133 17.60 12.25 -3.75
CA THR A 133 18.92 12.06 -4.34
C THR A 133 19.10 10.63 -4.85
N GLY A 134 20.04 10.43 -5.78
CA GLY A 134 20.36 9.09 -6.30
C GLY A 134 20.75 8.10 -5.19
N THR A 135 21.38 8.59 -4.12
CA THR A 135 21.75 7.79 -2.95
C THR A 135 20.52 7.33 -2.16
N GLU A 136 19.53 8.21 -1.95
CA GLU A 136 18.27 7.84 -1.28
C GLU A 136 17.47 6.81 -2.09
N ILE A 137 17.47 6.93 -3.42
CA ILE A 137 16.88 5.94 -4.32
C ILE A 137 17.62 4.60 -4.22
N ALA A 138 18.95 4.60 -4.17
CA ALA A 138 19.73 3.37 -4.00
C ALA A 138 19.44 2.68 -2.66
N ILE A 139 19.31 3.45 -1.58
CA ILE A 139 18.98 2.91 -0.24
C ILE A 139 17.57 2.29 -0.25
N THR A 140 16.57 2.99 -0.80
CA THR A 140 15.20 2.47 -0.87
C THR A 140 15.12 1.17 -1.69
N LEU A 141 15.80 1.11 -2.84
CA LEU A 141 15.91 -0.12 -3.64
C LEU A 141 16.65 -1.24 -2.89
N GLY A 142 17.67 -0.91 -2.10
CA GLY A 142 18.39 -1.85 -1.24
C GLY A 142 17.47 -2.49 -0.19
N VAL A 143 16.65 -1.68 0.49
CA VAL A 143 15.66 -2.17 1.47
C VAL A 143 14.63 -3.08 0.80
N TRP A 144 14.11 -2.70 -0.38
CA TRP A 144 13.16 -3.54 -1.13
C TRP A 144 13.78 -4.87 -1.55
N SER A 145 15.03 -4.84 -2.03
CA SER A 145 15.76 -6.03 -2.44
C SER A 145 16.02 -6.97 -1.27
N ALA A 146 16.41 -6.43 -0.10
CA ALA A 146 16.58 -7.21 1.12
C ALA A 146 15.26 -7.86 1.58
N GLY A 147 14.15 -7.12 1.54
CA GLY A 147 12.82 -7.66 1.84
C GLY A 147 12.41 -8.80 0.89
N LEU A 148 12.64 -8.63 -0.41
CA LEU A 148 12.39 -9.68 -1.40
C LEU A 148 13.30 -10.90 -1.22
N LEU A 149 14.56 -10.70 -0.83
CA LEU A 149 15.49 -11.78 -0.52
C LEU A 149 14.98 -12.61 0.68
N ILE A 150 14.64 -11.94 1.78
CA ILE A 150 14.09 -12.60 2.98
C ILE A 150 12.81 -13.36 2.63
N LEU A 151 11.90 -12.75 1.86
CA LEU A 151 10.66 -13.39 1.42
C LEU A 151 10.94 -14.67 0.60
N THR A 152 11.89 -14.60 -0.33
CA THR A 152 12.31 -15.74 -1.15
C THR A 152 12.85 -16.88 -0.28
N LEU A 153 13.72 -16.57 0.69
CA LEU A 153 14.29 -17.56 1.61
C LEU A 153 13.21 -18.23 2.46
N LEU A 154 12.29 -17.45 3.03
CA LEU A 154 11.18 -17.98 3.81
C LEU A 154 10.26 -18.89 2.99
N TYR A 155 9.99 -18.52 1.73
CA TYR A 155 9.21 -19.37 0.83
C TYR A 155 9.91 -20.68 0.52
N GLN A 156 11.24 -20.66 0.31
CA GLN A 156 12.01 -21.87 0.06
C GLN A 156 11.93 -22.83 1.25
N ILE A 157 12.13 -22.32 2.47
CA ILE A 157 12.04 -23.12 3.71
C ILE A 157 10.62 -23.70 3.86
N PHE A 158 9.59 -22.88 3.66
CA PHE A 158 8.20 -23.33 3.77
C PHE A 158 7.86 -24.46 2.78
N ILE A 159 8.30 -24.34 1.53
CA ILE A 159 8.07 -25.36 0.51
C ILE A 159 8.77 -26.67 0.87
N ALA A 160 10.03 -26.60 1.35
CA ALA A 160 10.81 -27.78 1.76
C ALA A 160 10.15 -28.53 2.93
N VAL A 161 9.76 -27.83 4.00
CA VAL A 161 9.10 -28.45 5.16
C VAL A 161 7.77 -29.10 4.75
N ARG A 162 7.00 -28.45 3.86
CA ARG A 162 5.73 -29.00 3.37
C ARG A 162 5.92 -30.25 2.52
N SER A 163 6.93 -30.28 1.64
CA SER A 163 7.20 -31.47 0.81
C SER A 163 7.55 -32.67 1.69
N ASP A 164 8.34 -32.47 2.75
CA ASP A 164 8.73 -33.54 3.65
C ASP A 164 7.54 -34.12 4.42
N LEU A 165 6.61 -33.25 4.86
CA LEU A 165 5.37 -33.68 5.52
C LEU A 165 4.43 -34.47 4.59
N HIS A 166 4.38 -34.13 3.30
CA HIS A 166 3.60 -34.89 2.32
C HIS A 166 4.17 -36.29 2.12
N VAL A 167 5.49 -36.42 1.96
CA VAL A 167 6.18 -37.71 1.79
C VAL A 167 6.04 -38.58 3.05
N ALA A 168 6.13 -37.99 4.24
CA ALA A 168 5.91 -38.70 5.49
C ALA A 168 4.46 -39.18 5.64
N GLY A 169 3.47 -38.43 5.16
CA GLY A 169 2.06 -38.86 5.14
C GLY A 169 1.81 -40.06 4.23
N ASP A 170 2.30 -40.01 2.98
CA ASP A 170 2.10 -41.07 1.99
C ASP A 170 2.76 -42.40 2.41
N THR A 171 3.92 -42.33 3.07
CA THR A 171 4.62 -43.53 3.57
C THR A 171 3.94 -44.19 4.76
N LEU A 172 3.14 -43.46 5.54
CA LEU A 172 2.34 -44.02 6.64
C LEU A 172 1.04 -44.67 6.13
N ASP A 173 0.45 -44.16 5.06
CA ASP A 173 -0.77 -44.73 4.46
C ASP A 173 -0.48 -46.03 3.69
N MET A 174 0.70 -46.16 3.06
CA MET A 174 1.14 -47.41 2.41
C MET A 174 1.43 -48.56 3.39
N LYS A 175 1.62 -48.27 4.68
CA LYS A 175 1.91 -49.28 5.71
C LYS A 175 0.67 -49.80 6.44
N ARG A 176 -0.52 -49.32 6.11
CA ARG A 176 -1.82 -49.84 6.58
C ARG A 176 -2.47 -50.71 5.52
#